data_AF-G5CC15-F1
#
_entry.id   AF-G5CC15-F1
#
_cell.length_a   1.000
_cell.length_b   1.000
_cell.length_c   1.000
_cell.angle_alpha   90.00
_cell.angle_beta   90.00
_cell.angle_gamma   90.00
#
_symmetry.space_group_name_H-M   'P 1'
#
loop_
_entity.id
_entity.type
_entity.pdbx_description
1 polymer ?
#
loop_
_entity_poly.entity_id
_entity_poly.type
_entity_poly.pdbx_seq_one_letter_code
_entity_poly.pdbx_strand_id
1 'polypeptide(L)'
;DQIIDEADERTQGRLLKNLKASQKFSREVGNLYTGSVYLSLLSLLSYAQDLVAGEQLAIFSYGSGAEAELYSITLQENFFKYVPANETKNELAD
;
A
#
# COMPACT_ATOMS: atom_id res chain seq x y z
N ASP A 1 -15.23 13.31 11.59
CA ASP A 1 -14.84 13.87 10.30
C ASP A 1 -13.50 13.29 9.90
N GLN A 2 -13.49 12.41 8.91
CA GLN A 2 -12.25 11.96 8.28
C GLN A 2 -11.98 12.82 7.05
N ILE A 3 -10.72 13.09 6.72
CA ILE A 3 -10.35 13.84 5.51
C ILE A 3 -10.95 13.21 4.24
N ILE A 4 -11.20 11.90 4.26
CA ILE A 4 -11.82 11.18 3.15
C ILE A 4 -13.28 11.58 2.89
N ASP A 5 -13.97 12.12 3.90
CA ASP A 5 -15.36 12.58 3.81
C ASP A 5 -15.45 13.94 3.08
N GLU A 6 -14.33 14.65 2.93
CA GLU A 6 -14.23 15.93 2.23
C GLU A 6 -13.95 15.77 0.72
N ALA A 7 -13.64 14.56 0.28
CA ALA A 7 -13.33 14.25 -1.12
C ALA A 7 -14.59 13.97 -1.94
N ASP A 8 -14.52 14.14 -3.26
CA ASP A 8 -15.58 13.69 -4.16
C ASP A 8 -15.74 12.15 -4.13
N GLU A 9 -16.92 11.65 -4.51
CA GLU A 9 -17.27 10.22 -4.44
C GLU A 9 -16.27 9.31 -5.18
N ARG A 10 -15.74 9.79 -6.31
CA ARG A 10 -14.76 9.04 -7.11
C ARG A 10 -13.44 8.92 -6.37
N THR A 11 -12.97 10.02 -5.80
CA THR A 11 -11.74 10.08 -5.01
C THR A 11 -11.88 9.25 -3.74
N GLN A 12 -12.99 9.35 -3.02
CA GLN A 12 -13.28 8.52 -1.85
C GLN A 12 -13.27 7.02 -2.22
N GLY A 13 -13.95 6.64 -3.31
CA GLY A 13 -13.98 5.27 -3.80
C GLY A 13 -12.58 4.71 -4.10
N ARG A 14 -11.75 5.48 -4.81
CA ARG A 14 -10.35 5.12 -5.11
C ARG A 14 -9.52 4.96 -3.83
N LEU A 15 -9.59 5.92 -2.91
CA LEU A 15 -8.84 5.89 -1.65
C LEU A 15 -9.23 4.69 -0.78
N LEU A 16 -10.53 4.41 -0.62
CA LEU A 16 -11.01 3.26 0.16
C LEU A 16 -10.60 1.93 -0.48
N LYS A 17 -10.64 1.83 -1.82
CA LYS A 17 -10.21 0.63 -2.54
C LYS A 17 -8.72 0.36 -2.31
N ASN A 18 -7.88 1.37 -2.47
CA ASN A 18 -6.43 1.23 -2.31
C ASN A 18 -6.01 1.05 -0.85
N LEU A 19 -6.72 1.65 0.10
CA LEU A 19 -6.55 1.37 1.53
C LEU A 19 -6.85 -0.10 1.86
N LYS A 20 -7.92 -0.68 1.30
CA LYS A 20 -8.22 -2.10 1.51
C LYS A 20 -7.18 -3.00 0.84
N ALA A 21 -6.70 -2.64 -0.34
CA ALA A 21 -5.66 -3.37 -1.06
C ALA A 21 -4.33 -3.38 -0.28
N SER A 22 -3.93 -2.24 0.30
CA SER A 22 -2.68 -2.11 1.07
C SER A 22 -2.68 -2.83 2.42
N GLN A 23 -3.83 -3.31 2.90
CA GLN A 23 -3.97 -3.97 4.19
C GLN A 23 -4.04 -5.50 4.10
N LYS A 24 -4.19 -6.09 2.92
CA LYS A 24 -4.45 -7.54 2.77
C LYS A 24 -3.36 -8.39 3.40
N PHE A 25 -2.10 -8.21 3.00
CA PHE A 25 -1.00 -8.96 3.63
C PHE A 25 -0.79 -8.58 5.09
N SER A 26 -0.92 -7.30 5.45
CA SER A 26 -0.79 -6.86 6.85
C SER A 26 -1.83 -7.48 7.78
N ARG A 27 -3.03 -7.81 7.28
CA ARG A 27 -4.09 -8.48 8.06
C ARG A 27 -3.79 -9.96 8.32
N GLU A 28 -3.05 -10.61 7.43
CA GLU A 28 -2.64 -12.01 7.57
C GLU A 28 -1.39 -12.13 8.45
N VAL A 29 -0.41 -11.25 8.29
CA VAL A 29 0.89 -11.32 8.98
C VAL A 29 0.88 -10.63 10.35
N GLY A 30 0.14 -9.52 10.50
CA GLY A 30 0.24 -8.65 11.66
C GLY A 30 1.38 -7.62 11.57
N ASN A 31 1.75 -7.05 12.72
CA ASN A 31 2.72 -5.94 12.78
C ASN A 31 4.17 -6.45 12.69
N LEU A 32 4.91 -5.95 11.70
CA LEU A 32 6.34 -6.21 11.48
C LEU A 32 7.25 -5.04 11.91
N TYR A 33 6.74 -4.09 12.70
CA TYR A 33 7.43 -2.86 13.05
C TYR A 33 7.94 -2.12 11.81
N THR A 34 9.25 -2.04 11.62
CA THR A 34 9.89 -1.40 10.46
C THR A 34 9.45 -2.03 9.13
N GLY A 35 9.13 -3.33 9.12
CA GLY A 35 8.64 -4.03 7.94
C GLY A 35 7.20 -3.70 7.56
N SER A 36 6.41 -3.11 8.46
CA SER A 36 4.96 -2.93 8.26
C SER A 36 4.62 -2.01 7.09
N VAL A 37 5.38 -0.93 6.92
CA VAL A 37 5.16 0.01 5.80
C VAL A 37 5.47 -0.64 4.45
N TYR A 38 6.52 -1.45 4.39
CA TYR A 38 6.92 -2.17 3.18
C TYR A 38 5.98 -3.33 2.86
N LEU A 39 5.49 -4.04 3.86
CA LEU A 39 4.46 -5.07 3.67
C LEU A 39 3.16 -4.45 3.15
N SER A 40 2.79 -3.27 3.64
CA SER A 40 1.62 -2.54 3.15
C SER A 40 1.79 -2.07 1.71
N LEU A 41 2.98 -1.58 1.35
CA LEU A 41 3.32 -1.25 -0.04
C LEU A 41 3.27 -2.48 -0.95
N LEU A 42 3.88 -3.60 -0.55
CA LEU A 42 3.82 -4.86 -1.29
C LEU A 42 2.37 -5.34 -1.47
N SER A 43 1.54 -5.23 -0.43
CA SER A 43 0.12 -5.56 -0.49
C SER A 43 -0.62 -4.66 -1.49
N LEU A 44 -0.36 -3.34 -1.45
CA LEU A 44 -0.96 -2.41 -2.40
C LEU A 44 -0.61 -2.80 -3.84
N LEU A 45 0.68 -3.00 -4.13
CA LEU A 45 1.18 -3.36 -5.46
C LEU A 45 0.66 -4.72 -5.94
N SER A 46 0.31 -5.64 -5.03
CA SER A 46 -0.15 -7.00 -5.35
C SER A 46 -1.66 -7.13 -5.57
N TYR A 47 -2.44 -6.15 -5.12
CA TYR A 47 -3.91 -6.22 -5.10
C TYR A 47 -4.63 -5.02 -5.72
N ALA A 48 -4.00 -3.84 -5.81
CA ALA A 48 -4.57 -2.70 -6.50
C ALA A 48 -4.63 -2.98 -8.01
N GLN A 49 -5.70 -2.53 -8.66
CA GLN A 49 -5.94 -2.77 -10.09
C GLN A 49 -5.86 -1.51 -10.94
N ASP A 50 -5.77 -0.35 -10.28
CA ASP A 50 -5.86 0.98 -10.87
C ASP A 50 -4.56 1.78 -10.77
N LEU A 51 -3.46 1.14 -10.35
CA LEU A 51 -2.14 1.74 -10.33
C LEU A 51 -1.54 1.78 -11.74
N VAL A 52 -0.96 2.91 -12.11
CA VAL A 52 -0.36 3.12 -13.43
C VAL A 52 1.10 3.59 -13.33
N ALA A 53 1.89 3.29 -14.36
CA ALA A 53 3.26 3.82 -14.44
C ALA A 53 3.25 5.36 -14.48
N GLY A 54 4.26 5.96 -13.84
CA GLY A 54 4.36 7.41 -13.65
C GLY A 54 3.53 7.96 -12.48
N GLU A 55 2.65 7.17 -11.88
CA GLU A 55 1.90 7.58 -10.69
C GLU A 55 2.83 7.75 -9.48
N GLN A 56 2.55 8.77 -8.67
CA GLN A 56 3.27 9.02 -7.42
C GLN A 56 2.47 8.47 -6.24
N LEU A 57 3.11 7.63 -5.43
CA LEU A 57 2.55 7.12 -4.19
C LEU A 57 3.21 7.83 -3.01
N ALA A 58 2.40 8.30 -2.07
CA ALA A 58 2.88 8.79 -0.79
C ALA A 58 3.07 7.62 0.17
N ILE A 59 4.23 7.55 0.82
CA ILE A 59 4.57 6.57 1.84
C ILE A 59 4.76 7.30 3.16
N PHE A 60 3.94 6.93 4.15
CA PHE A 60 4.01 7.45 5.50
C PHE A 60 4.58 6.38 6.42
N SER A 61 5.81 6.60 6.89
CA SER A 61 6.51 5.72 7.83
C SER A 61 6.51 6.34 9.21
N TYR A 62 6.26 5.53 10.24
CA TYR A 62 6.22 5.98 11.63
C TYR A 62 6.88 4.96 12.57
N GLY A 63 7.69 5.46 13.50
CA GLY A 63 8.27 4.69 14.60
C GLY A 63 8.07 5.39 15.95
N SER A 64 7.64 4.65 16.97
CA SER A 64 7.43 5.19 18.32
C SER A 64 8.77 5.58 18.98
N GLY A 65 8.87 6.82 19.49
CA GLY A 65 10.09 7.37 20.09
C GLY A 65 10.26 8.91 20.05
N ALA A 66 9.84 9.69 19.04
CA ALA A 66 9.00 9.41 17.88
C ALA A 66 9.45 10.19 16.64
N GLU A 67 9.54 9.49 15.50
CA GLU A 67 9.84 10.08 14.20
C GLU A 67 8.87 9.53 13.16
N ALA A 68 8.46 10.43 12.26
CA ALA A 68 7.65 10.10 11.11
C ALA A 68 8.29 10.72 9.87
N GLU A 69 8.25 9.99 8.76
CA GLU A 69 8.71 10.48 7.48
C GLU A 69 7.61 10.26 6.44
N LEU A 70 7.31 11.33 5.68
CA LEU A 70 6.44 11.28 4.51
C LEU A 70 7.30 11.53 3.27
N TYR A 71 7.36 10.54 2.39
CA TYR A 71 8.08 10.64 1.12
C TYR A 71 7.24 10.10 -0.03
N SER A 72 7.61 10.45 -1.26
CA SER A 72 6.93 9.97 -2.46
C SER A 72 7.81 9.01 -3.25
N ILE A 73 7.19 8.00 -3.86
CA ILE A 73 7.81 7.12 -4.84
C ILE A 73 7.06 7.24 -6.17
N THR A 74 7.76 7.09 -7.29
CA THR A 74 7.16 7.06 -8.63
C THR A 74 7.16 5.65 -9.17
N LEU A 75 5.99 5.14 -9.57
CA LEU A 75 5.85 3.83 -10.18
C LEU A 75 6.56 3.80 -11.54
N GLN A 76 7.52 2.89 -11.69
CA GLN A 76 8.26 2.72 -12.93
C GLN A 76 7.42 1.96 -13.97
N GLU A 77 7.80 2.09 -15.24
CA GLU A 77 7.24 1.25 -16.29
C GLU A 77 7.42 -0.23 -15.95
N ASN A 78 6.39 -1.04 -16.23
CA ASN A 78 6.41 -2.48 -15.98
C ASN A 78 6.64 -2.90 -14.50
N PHE A 79 6.42 -2.03 -13.51
CA PHE A 79 6.66 -2.34 -12.08
C PHE A 79 6.04 -3.69 -11.66
N PHE A 80 4.84 -4.01 -12.15
CA PHE A 80 4.11 -5.25 -11.84
C PHE A 80 4.88 -6.54 -12.17
N LYS A 81 5.83 -6.51 -13.12
CA LYS A 81 6.68 -7.67 -13.43
C LYS A 81 7.67 -8.00 -12.33
N TYR A 82 7.95 -7.05 -11.44
CA TYR A 82 8.92 -7.15 -10.37
C TYR A 82 8.25 -7.25 -8.99
N VAL A 83 6.92 -7.26 -8.94
CA VAL A 83 6.16 -7.45 -7.71
C VAL A 83 5.93 -8.96 -7.53
N PRO A 84 6.44 -9.60 -6.46
CA PRO A 84 6.32 -11.04 -6.22
C PRO A 84 4.92 -11.41 -5.68
N ALA A 85 3.86 -10.94 -6.36
CA ALA A 85 2.50 -10.97 -5.84
C ALA A 85 1.95 -12.40 -5.66
N ASN A 86 2.32 -13.33 -6.55
CA ASN A 86 1.83 -14.71 -6.49
C ASN A 86 2.66 -15.53 -5.51
N GLU A 87 3.98 -15.31 -5.49
CA GLU A 87 4.90 -15.91 -4.56
C GLU A 87 4.50 -15.58 -3.11
N THR A 88 4.29 -14.29 -2.80
CA THR A 88 3.84 -13.87 -1.47
C THR A 88 2.47 -14.44 -1.10
N LYS A 89 1.52 -14.53 -2.05
CA LYS A 89 0.21 -15.15 -1.78
C LYS A 89 0.33 -16.64 -1.46
N ASN A 90 1.23 -17.35 -2.14
CA ASN A 90 1.46 -18.76 -1.88
C ASN A 90 2.14 -18.96 -0.52
N GLU A 91 3.14 -18.14 -0.18
CA GLU A 91 3.81 -18.21 1.13
C GLU A 91 2.87 -17.95 2.32
N LEU A 92 1.83 -17.15 2.13
CA LEU A 92 0.84 -16.84 3.19
C LEU A 92 -0.36 -17.80 3.20
N ALA A 93 -0.48 -18.69 2.21
CA ALA A 93 -1.56 -19.67 2.13
C ALA A 93 -1.26 -20.97 2.90
N ASP A 94 0.00 -21.19 3.25
CA ASP A 94 0.49 -22.31 4.07
C ASP A 94 0.36 -22.03 5.59
#